data_AF-A0A0E0EL05-F1
#
_entry.id   AF-A0A0E0EL05-F1
#
_cell.length_a   1.000
_cell.length_b   1.000
_cell.length_c   1.000
_cell.angle_alpha   90.00
_cell.angle_beta   90.00
_cell.angle_gamma   90.00
#
_symmetry.space_group_name_H-M   'P 1'
#
loop_
_entity.id
_entity.type
_entity.pdbx_description
1 polymer ?
#
loop_
_entity_poly.entity_id
_entity_poly.type
_entity_poly.pdbx_seq_one_letter_code
_entity_poly.pdbx_strand_id
1 'polypeptide(L)'
;MGETMLLRRGSRLYRLDGTRSSAWYEVKISYPASIPSSFSIRLVDDPHSVEDLGSMNRRLLNTEKIIFKAQNSWPVYVLVTVEPEGVVAKPNVPERELAVFNIGMAVCL
;
A
#
# COMPACT_ATOMS: atom_id res chain seq x y z
N MET A 1 6.60 13.76 4.89
CA MET A 1 6.71 12.84 6.05
C MET A 1 6.43 11.44 5.53
N GLY A 2 7.27 10.47 5.87
CA GLY A 2 7.04 9.06 5.51
C GLY A 2 6.17 8.36 6.56
N GLU A 3 5.35 7.43 6.12
CA GLU A 3 4.56 6.51 6.94
C GLU A 3 5.41 5.34 7.44
N THR A 4 5.00 4.75 8.56
CA THR A 4 5.64 3.57 9.14
C THR A 4 4.60 2.52 9.52
N MET A 5 4.90 1.25 9.26
CA MET A 5 4.09 0.12 9.71
C MET A 5 4.98 -1.06 10.14
N LEU A 6 4.42 -2.01 10.89
CA LEU A 6 5.12 -3.24 11.23
C LEU A 6 5.51 -3.98 9.95
N LEU A 7 6.77 -4.42 9.85
CA LEU A 7 7.28 -5.11 8.69
C LEU A 7 6.63 -6.50 8.52
N ARG A 8 6.35 -7.18 9.65
CA ARG A 8 5.70 -8.49 9.68
C ARG A 8 4.20 -8.31 9.88
N ARG A 9 3.38 -8.82 8.95
CA ARG A 9 1.90 -8.73 9.02
C ARG A 9 1.40 -7.29 9.18
N GLY A 10 2.10 -6.34 8.57
CA GLY A 10 1.68 -4.94 8.63
C GLY A 10 0.49 -4.70 7.72
N SER A 11 -0.53 -4.01 8.24
CA SER A 11 -1.65 -3.55 7.44
C SER A 11 -2.12 -2.18 7.91
N ARG A 12 -2.63 -1.37 6.99
CA ARG A 12 -3.22 -0.07 7.29
C ARG A 12 -4.27 0.31 6.26
N LEU A 13 -5.42 0.76 6.75
CA LEU A 13 -6.51 1.28 5.94
C LEU A 13 -6.43 2.81 5.86
N TYR A 14 -6.50 3.35 4.65
CA TYR A 14 -6.54 4.78 4.37
C TYR A 14 -7.90 5.15 3.78
N ARG A 15 -8.51 6.24 4.27
CA ARG A 15 -9.67 6.84 3.62
C ARG A 15 -9.19 7.90 2.64
N LEU A 16 -9.62 7.81 1.38
CA LEU A 16 -9.37 8.83 0.37
C LEU A 16 -10.44 9.91 0.47
N ASP A 17 -10.06 11.09 0.96
CA ASP A 17 -10.95 12.23 1.07
C ASP A 17 -10.94 13.07 -0.22
N GLY A 18 -12.09 13.65 -0.57
CA GLY A 18 -12.19 14.60 -1.69
C GLY A 18 -12.19 13.99 -3.10
N THR A 19 -12.49 12.70 -3.25
CA THR A 19 -12.66 12.07 -4.56
C THR A 19 -13.91 12.59 -5.27
N ARG A 20 -13.76 13.03 -6.53
CA ARG A 20 -14.83 13.49 -7.41
C ARG A 20 -15.35 12.32 -8.22
N SER A 21 -16.67 12.22 -8.32
CA SER A 21 -17.33 11.21 -9.14
C SER A 21 -16.86 11.27 -10.59
N SER A 22 -16.71 10.10 -11.21
CA SER A 22 -16.23 9.89 -12.58
C SER A 22 -14.80 10.32 -12.90
N ALA A 23 -14.02 10.78 -11.92
CA ALA A 23 -12.60 11.06 -12.10
C ALA A 23 -11.74 9.80 -11.91
N TRP A 24 -10.62 9.75 -12.64
CA TRP A 24 -9.60 8.71 -12.49
C TRP A 24 -8.57 9.15 -11.46
N TYR A 25 -8.21 8.22 -10.59
CA TYR A 25 -7.25 8.43 -9.51
C TYR A 25 -6.13 7.40 -9.61
N GLU A 26 -4.89 7.82 -9.41
CA GLU A 26 -3.74 6.96 -9.17
C GLU A 26 -3.37 7.07 -7.68
N VAL A 27 -3.27 5.94 -6.99
CA VAL A 27 -2.65 5.87 -5.66
C VAL A 27 -1.34 5.11 -5.81
N LYS A 28 -0.28 5.70 -5.29
CA LYS A 28 1.08 5.18 -5.39
C LYS A 28 1.72 5.10 -4.03
N ILE A 29 2.37 3.98 -3.77
CA ILE A 29 3.29 3.80 -2.65
C ILE A 29 4.71 3.85 -3.17
N SER A 30 5.62 4.39 -2.35
CA SER A 30 7.06 4.27 -2.56
C SER A 30 7.75 3.85 -1.27
N TYR A 31 8.77 3.01 -1.33
CA TYR A 31 9.47 2.55 -0.13
C TYR A 31 10.96 2.33 -0.39
N PRO A 32 11.83 2.35 0.62
CA PRO A 32 13.26 2.08 0.43
C PRO A 32 13.54 0.62 0.08
N ALA A 33 14.39 0.40 -0.92
CA ALA A 33 14.90 -0.93 -1.34
C ALA A 33 15.77 -1.64 -0.29
N SER A 34 16.04 -0.97 0.84
CA SER A 34 17.00 -1.43 1.85
C SER A 34 16.57 -2.69 2.61
N ILE A 35 15.28 -3.04 2.55
CA ILE A 35 14.72 -4.25 3.14
C ILE A 35 13.92 -4.93 2.04
N PRO A 36 14.14 -6.22 1.76
CA PRO A 36 13.29 -6.95 0.84
C PRO A 36 11.92 -7.12 1.50
N SER A 37 10.92 -6.43 0.96
CA SER A 37 9.54 -6.46 1.44
C SER A 37 8.58 -6.25 0.29
N SER A 38 7.46 -6.98 0.33
CA SER A 38 6.36 -6.85 -0.60
C SER A 38 5.32 -5.92 -0.02
N PHE A 39 4.96 -4.86 -0.74
CA PHE A 39 3.80 -4.03 -0.43
C PHE A 39 2.65 -4.40 -1.38
N SER A 40 1.43 -4.48 -0.86
CA SER A 40 0.23 -4.59 -1.68
C SER A 40 -0.72 -3.42 -1.42
N ILE A 41 -1.40 -2.96 -2.49
CA ILE A 41 -2.41 -1.90 -2.41
C ILE A 41 -3.70 -2.43 -3.02
N ARG A 42 -4.81 -2.30 -2.28
CA ARG A 42 -6.15 -2.72 -2.75
C ARG A 42 -7.20 -1.66 -2.42
N LEU A 43 -8.20 -1.53 -3.29
CA LEU A 43 -9.40 -0.75 -3.00
C LEU A 43 -10.36 -1.57 -2.16
N VAL A 44 -11.01 -0.90 -1.22
CA VAL A 44 -11.99 -1.49 -0.33
C VAL A 44 -13.24 -0.61 -0.36
N ASP A 45 -14.36 -1.19 -0.80
CA ASP A 45 -15.65 -0.50 -0.87
C ASP A 45 -16.42 -0.58 0.46
N ASP A 46 -16.19 -1.64 1.25
CA ASP A 46 -16.71 -1.80 2.62
C ASP A 46 -15.58 -2.22 3.58
N PRO A 47 -15.28 -1.43 4.64
CA PRO A 47 -14.22 -1.75 5.60
C PRO A 47 -14.46 -3.03 6.41
N HIS A 48 -15.69 -3.58 6.39
CA HIS A 48 -16.05 -4.83 7.07
C HIS A 48 -15.98 -6.07 6.17
N SER A 49 -16.02 -5.91 4.84
CA SER A 49 -15.83 -6.98 3.86
C SER A 49 -14.34 -7.18 3.55
N VAL A 50 -13.56 -7.64 4.53
CA VAL A 50 -12.17 -8.03 4.30
C VAL A 50 -12.14 -9.49 3.85
N GLU A 51 -12.65 -9.77 2.65
CA GLU A 51 -12.41 -11.05 1.98
C GLU A 51 -11.15 -10.94 1.12
N ASP A 52 -10.29 -11.95 1.25
CA ASP A 52 -8.93 -11.93 0.72
C ASP A 52 -8.94 -12.17 -0.80
N LEU A 53 -9.29 -11.14 -1.58
CA LEU A 53 -9.09 -11.15 -3.03
C LEU A 53 -7.63 -10.79 -3.30
N GLY A 54 -6.83 -11.83 -3.52
CA GLY A 54 -5.39 -11.75 -3.74
C GLY A 54 -5.02 -10.83 -4.90
N SER A 55 -4.20 -9.83 -4.61
CA SER A 55 -3.29 -9.27 -5.60
C SER A 55 -2.17 -10.28 -5.78
N MET A 56 -2.18 -11.01 -6.90
CA MET A 56 -1.07 -11.89 -7.26
C MET A 56 0.13 -11.07 -7.73
N ASN A 57 1.21 -11.16 -6.94
CA ASN A 57 2.59 -10.72 -7.19
C ASN A 57 2.96 -10.34 -8.63
N ARG A 58 3.57 -9.17 -8.81
CA ARG A 58 4.77 -8.97 -9.67
C ARG A 58 5.74 -7.94 -9.06
N ARG A 59 7.01 -8.36 -8.96
CA ARG A 59 8.19 -7.60 -8.50
C ARG A 59 8.53 -6.38 -9.37
N LEU A 60 8.92 -5.28 -8.74
CA LEU A 60 10.14 -4.48 -9.00
C LEU A 60 10.24 -3.36 -7.93
N LEU A 61 11.44 -3.12 -7.40
CA LEU A 61 11.81 -1.96 -6.57
C LEU A 61 11.17 -0.67 -7.15
N ASN A 62 10.63 0.32 -6.44
CA ASN A 62 10.36 0.62 -5.03
C ASN A 62 8.99 1.34 -4.99
N THR A 63 8.05 0.93 -5.86
CA THR A 63 6.76 1.61 -5.98
C THR A 63 5.64 0.66 -6.41
N GLU A 64 4.57 0.61 -5.63
CA GLU A 64 3.32 -0.09 -5.96
C GLU A 64 2.27 0.96 -6.37
N LYS A 65 1.40 0.67 -7.33
CA LYS A 65 0.35 1.61 -7.73
C LYS A 65 -0.95 0.95 -8.14
N ILE A 66 -2.06 1.63 -7.88
CA ILE A 66 -3.38 1.29 -8.39
C ILE A 66 -3.97 2.50 -9.11
N ILE A 67 -4.75 2.25 -10.16
CA ILE A 67 -5.52 3.28 -10.86
C ILE A 67 -6.99 2.86 -10.83
N PHE A 68 -7.87 3.79 -10.46
CA PHE A 68 -9.30 3.51 -10.38
C PHE A 68 -10.14 4.70 -10.76
N LYS A 69 -11.36 4.43 -11.20
CA LYS A 69 -12.37 5.45 -11.46
C LYS A 69 -13.31 5.53 -10.27
N ALA A 70 -13.42 6.70 -9.64
CA ALA A 70 -14.37 6.90 -8.54
C ALA A 70 -15.80 6.88 -9.10
N GLN A 71 -16.60 5.86 -8.79
CA GLN A 71 -17.94 5.72 -9.37
C GLN A 71 -18.96 6.63 -8.67
N ASN A 72 -18.90 6.78 -7.34
CA ASN A 72 -19.89 7.51 -6.54
C ASN A 72 -19.22 8.51 -5.57
N SER A 73 -20.01 9.33 -4.86
CA SER A 73 -19.54 10.24 -3.79
C SER A 73 -19.23 9.53 -2.47
N TRP A 74 -19.12 8.20 -2.49
CA TRP A 74 -18.87 7.39 -1.31
C TRP A 74 -17.38 7.43 -0.96
N PRO A 75 -17.03 7.34 0.32
CA PRO A 75 -15.63 7.30 0.73
C PRO A 75 -14.97 6.06 0.13
N VAL A 76 -13.86 6.28 -0.59
CA VAL A 76 -13.04 5.20 -1.13
C VAL A 76 -11.97 4.85 -0.11
N TYR A 77 -11.80 3.57 0.19
CA TYR A 77 -10.74 3.11 1.09
C TYR A 77 -9.64 2.38 0.33
N VAL A 78 -8.42 2.54 0.83
CA VAL A 78 -7.23 1.86 0.31
C VAL A 78 -6.60 1.07 1.44
N LEU A 79 -6.53 -0.25 1.28
CA LEU A 79 -5.81 -1.13 2.17
C LEU A 79 -4.38 -1.30 1.66
N VAL A 80 -3.42 -1.00 2.53
CA VAL A 80 -2.00 -1.25 2.31
C VAL A 80 -1.56 -2.38 3.22
N THR A 81 -0.88 -3.38 2.67
CA THR A 81 -0.22 -4.42 3.48
C THR A 81 1.26 -4.49 3.16
N VAL A 82 2.06 -4.98 4.12
CA VAL A 82 3.47 -5.29 3.92
C VAL A 82 3.80 -6.66 4.51
N GLU A 83 4.62 -7.42 3.78
CA GLU A 83 5.23 -8.67 4.24
C GLU A 83 6.74 -8.66 3.92
N PRO A 84 7.61 -9.18 4.79
CA PRO A 84 9.03 -9.30 4.49
C PRO A 84 9.26 -10.39 3.45
N GLU A 85 10.10 -10.10 2.46
CA GLU A 85 10.54 -11.09 1.46
C GLU A 85 11.91 -11.64 1.85
N GLY A 86 11.94 -12.84 2.42
CA GLY A 86 13.19 -13.50 2.79
C GLY A 86 13.75 -13.06 4.15
N VAL A 87 14.99 -13.48 4.42
CA VAL A 87 15.67 -13.25 5.71
C VAL A 87 16.90 -12.38 5.46
N VAL A 88 16.93 -11.17 6.01
CA VAL A 88 18.12 -10.32 5.99
C VAL A 88 19.03 -10.71 7.15
N ALA A 89 19.83 -11.75 6.95
CA ALA A 89 20.85 -12.14 7.93
C ALA A 89 22.08 -11.22 7.79
N LYS A 90 22.02 -10.00 8.33
CA LYS A 90 23.23 -9.21 8.59
C LYS A 90 23.78 -9.61 9.96
N PRO A 91 24.99 -10.19 10.06
CA PRO A 91 25.59 -10.52 11.34
C PRO A 91 25.70 -9.28 12.22
N ASN A 92 25.36 -9.40 13.50
CA ASN A 92 25.44 -8.34 14.52
C ASN A 92 24.58 -7.09 14.27
N VAL A 93 23.58 -7.16 13.39
CA VAL A 93 22.60 -6.08 13.19
C VAL A 93 21.21 -6.61 13.55
N PRO A 94 20.46 -5.96 14.45
CA PRO A 94 19.08 -6.34 14.72
C PRO A 94 18.24 -6.22 13.44
N GLU A 95 17.34 -7.18 13.21
CA GLU A 95 16.39 -7.09 12.10
C GLU A 95 15.54 -5.82 12.26
N ARG A 96 15.23 -5.17 11.14
CA ARG A 96 14.32 -4.04 11.16
C ARG A 96 12.90 -4.52 11.38
N GLU A 97 12.23 -3.95 12.37
CA GLU A 97 10.85 -4.29 12.72
C GLU A 97 9.82 -3.45 11.96
N LEU A 98 10.23 -2.30 11.43
CA LEU A 98 9.35 -1.33 10.77
C LEU A 98 9.68 -1.19 9.29
N ALA A 99 8.62 -1.19 8.48
CA ALA A 99 8.65 -0.76 7.10
C ALA A 99 8.36 0.74 7.01
N VAL A 100 9.14 1.46 6.21
CA VAL A 100 8.95 2.89 5.93
C VAL A 100 8.49 3.04 4.49
N PHE A 101 7.47 3.85 4.25
CA PHE A 101 6.94 4.10 2.91
C PHE A 101 6.32 5.48 2.80
N ASN A 102 6.13 5.98 1.59
CA ASN A 102 5.28 7.14 1.31
C ASN A 102 4.06 6.66 0.53
N ILE A 103 2.92 7.31 0.74
CA ILE A 103 1.70 7.10 -0.04
C ILE A 103 1.23 8.45 -0.59
N GLY A 104 0.78 8.46 -1.84
CA GLY A 104 0.24 9.65 -2.49
C GLY A 104 -0.89 9.31 -3.46
N MET A 105 -1.82 10.25 -3.63
CA MET A 105 -2.92 10.17 -4.58
C MET A 105 -2.79 11.30 -5.60
N ALA A 106 -3.03 10.99 -6.87
CA ALA A 106 -3.09 11.97 -7.96
C ALA A 106 -4.33 11.74 -8.81
N VAL A 107 -4.87 12.82 -9.40
CA VAL A 107 -5.92 12.73 -10.42
C VAL A 107 -5.25 12.45 -11.77
N CYS A 108 -5.72 11.44 -12.49
CA CYS A 108 -5.29 11.21 -13.88
C CYS A 108 -6.07 12.15 -14.80
N LEU A 109 -5.34 12.94 -15.59
CA LEU A 109 -5.90 13.82 -16.63
C LEU A 109 -6.26 13.02 -17.88
#